data_AF-A0A7C6ZNS4-F1
#
_entry.id   AF-A0A7C6ZNS4-F1
#
_cell.length_a   1.000
_cell.length_b   1.000
_cell.length_c   1.000
_cell.angle_alpha   90.00
_cell.angle_beta   90.00
_cell.angle_gamma   90.00
#
_symmetry.space_group_name_H-M   'P 1'
#
loop_
_entity.id
_entity.type
_entity.pdbx_description
1 polymer ?
#
loop_
_entity_poly.entity_id
_entity_poly.type
_entity_poly.pdbx_seq_one_letter_code
_entity_poly.pdbx_strand_id
1 'polypeptide(L)' 'MSAIYDELERIIHRLPPASLKLLLKYAKELENEELTPDEIADIEAGKAEIARGEWVDWDDLKRELNL' A
#
# COMPACT_ATOMS: atom_id res chain seq x y z
N MET A 1 -16.76 -0.61 20.90
CA MET A 1 -15.59 -0.73 19.99
C MET A 1 -15.91 -1.83 19.00
N SER A 2 -15.41 -1.75 17.77
CA SER A 2 -15.76 -2.76 16.74
C SER A 2 -15.15 -4.12 17.13
N ALA A 3 -15.83 -5.23 16.80
CA ALA A 3 -15.38 -6.59 17.13
C ALA A 3 -13.95 -6.90 16.65
N ILE A 4 -13.50 -6.20 15.61
CA ILE A 4 -12.14 -6.29 15.06
C ILE A 4 -11.10 -5.74 16.04
N TYR A 5 -11.41 -4.65 16.75
CA TYR A 5 -10.48 -4.05 17.74
C TYR A 5 -10.26 -4.98 18.93
N ASP A 6 -11.33 -5.61 19.43
CA ASP A 6 -11.26 -6.54 20.57
C ASP A 6 -10.46 -7.81 20.20
N GLU A 7 -10.55 -8.28 18.96
CA GLU A 7 -9.79 -9.42 18.46
C GLU A 7 -8.30 -9.08 18.29
N LEU A 8 -8.00 -7.92 17.72
CA LEU A 8 -6.64 -7.39 17.60
C LEU A 8 -5.96 -7.25 18.96
N GLU A 9 -6.66 -6.70 19.95
CA GLU A 9 -6.16 -6.55 21.31
C GLU A 9 -5.79 -7.90 21.93
N ARG A 10 -6.61 -8.95 21.72
CA ARG A 10 -6.31 -10.30 22.21
C ARG A 10 -5.09 -10.91 21.55
N ILE A 11 -4.88 -10.67 20.25
CA ILE A 11 -3.71 -11.14 19.52
C ILE A 11 -2.46 -10.45 20.07
N ILE A 12 -2.50 -9.11 20.19
CA ILE A 12 -1.38 -8.29 20.70
C ILE A 12 -0.96 -8.76 22.09
N HIS A 13 -1.89 -8.99 23.02
CA HIS A 13 -1.58 -9.46 24.37
C HIS A 13 -0.91 -10.83 24.44
N ARG A 14 -1.05 -11.67 23.40
CA ARG A 14 -0.44 -13.01 23.34
C ARG A 14 0.94 -13.01 22.69
N LEU A 15 1.36 -11.89 22.10
CA LEU A 15 2.64 -11.82 21.40
C LEU A 15 3.81 -11.68 22.37
N PRO A 16 4.96 -12.31 22.08
CA PRO A 16 6.19 -12.09 22.82
C PRO A 16 6.64 -10.61 22.74
N PRO A 17 7.35 -10.09 23.75
CA PRO A 17 7.82 -8.71 23.76
C PRO A 17 8.67 -8.30 22.54
N ALA A 18 9.43 -9.23 21.97
CA ALA A 18 10.21 -8.99 20.76
C ALA A 18 9.32 -8.74 19.52
N SER A 19 8.24 -9.52 19.38
CA SER A 19 7.27 -9.38 18.30
C SER A 19 6.44 -8.10 18.43
N LEU A 20 6.10 -7.69 19.67
CA LEU A 20 5.44 -6.42 19.93
C LEU A 20 6.27 -5.21 19.51
N LYS A 21 7.58 -5.23 19.77
CA LYS A 21 8.50 -4.18 19.32
C LYS A 21 8.54 -4.07 17.79
N LEU A 22 8.54 -5.21 17.10
CA LEU A 22 8.52 -5.24 15.64
C LEU A 22 7.20 -4.70 15.09
N LEU A 23 6.07 -5.13 15.64
CA LEU A 23 4.74 -4.65 15.26
C LEU A 23 4.63 -3.12 15.43
N LEU A 24 5.11 -2.59 16.56
CA LEU A 24 5.10 -1.15 16.81
C LEU A 24 5.99 -0.37 15.84
N LYS A 25 7.12 -0.96 15.43
CA LYS A 25 8.01 -0.36 14.43
C LYS A 25 7.30 -0.24 13.08
N TYR A 26 6.69 -1.33 12.61
CA TYR A 26 5.92 -1.33 11.36
C TYR A 26 4.74 -0.36 11.40
N ALA A 27 3.98 -0.33 12.49
CA ALA A 27 2.87 0.60 12.64
C ALA A 27 3.32 2.06 12.52
N LYS A 28 4.48 2.40 13.07
CA LYS A 28 5.07 3.75 12.94
C LYS A 28 5.58 4.05 11.54
N GLU A 29 6.11 3.06 10.84
CA GLU A 29 6.52 3.22 9.44
C GLU A 29 5.29 3.48 8.55
N LEU A 30 4.19 2.76 8.79
CA LEU A 30 2.91 2.97 8.10
C LEU A 30 2.25 4.32 8.43
N GLU A 31 2.32 4.78 9.68
CA GLU A 31 1.80 6.11 10.05
C GLU A 31 2.59 7.25 9.40
N ASN A 32 3.86 7.02 9.05
CA ASN A 32 4.74 8.03 8.44
C ASN A 32 5.01 7.76 6.96
N GLU A 33 4.21 6.91 6.30
CA GLU A 33 4.25 6.71 4.86
C GLU A 33 3.57 7.89 4.15
N GLU A 34 4.13 9.09 4.34
CA GLU A 34 3.89 10.19 3.42
C GLU A 34 4.60 9.86 2.12
N LEU A 35 3.87 9.95 1.01
CA LEU A 35 4.47 9.81 -0.32
C LEU A 35 5.60 10.84 -0.43
N THR A 36 6.77 10.36 -0.83
CA THR A 36 7.89 11.23 -1.14
C THR A 36 7.51 12.17 -2.30
N PRO A 37 8.17 13.33 -2.43
CA PRO A 37 7.93 14.23 -3.56
C PRO A 37 8.08 13.54 -4.93
N ASP A 38 8.98 12.57 -5.04
CA ASP A 38 9.21 11.79 -6.25
C ASP A 38 8.03 10.85 -6.54
N GLU A 39 7.52 10.13 -5.53
CA GLU A 39 6.32 9.28 -5.69
C GLU A 39 5.07 10.11 -6.04
N ILE A 40 4.94 11.31 -5.50
CA ILE A 40 3.87 12.24 -5.88
C ILE A 40 4.03 12.66 -7.33
N ALA A 41 5.26 12.97 -7.77
CA ALA A 41 5.53 13.36 -9.15
C ALA A 41 5.21 12.22 -10.13
N ASP A 42 5.55 10.97 -9.79
CA ASP A 42 5.23 9.79 -10.58
C ASP A 42 3.72 9.57 -10.71
N ILE A 43 2.97 9.76 -9.63
CA ILE A 43 1.51 9.68 -9.64
C ILE A 43 0.90 10.76 -10.55
N GLU A 44 1.36 12.00 -10.45
CA GLU A 44 0.86 13.10 -11.28
C GLU A 44 1.22 12.91 -12.77
N ALA A 45 2.41 12.38 -13.06
CA ALA A 45 2.80 11.99 -14.42
C ALA A 45 1.85 10.93 -14.98
N GLY A 46 1.61 9.85 -14.23
CA GLY A 46 0.68 8.79 -14.63
C GLY A 46 -0.76 9.29 -14.83
N LYS A 47 -1.25 10.19 -13.97
CA LYS A 47 -2.57 10.83 -14.18
C LYS A 47 -2.62 11.62 -15.48
N ALA A 48 -1.54 12.33 -15.82
CA ALA A 48 -1.46 13.09 -17.05
C ALA A 48 -1.40 12.20 -18.29
N GLU A 49 -0.69 11.07 -18.24
CA GLU A 49 -0.68 10.04 -19.29
C GLU A 49 -2.08 9.48 -19.52
N ILE A 50 -2.77 9.09 -18.44
CA ILE A 50 -4.16 8.60 -18.51
C ILE A 50 -5.09 9.64 -19.14
N ALA A 51 -4.97 10.91 -18.72
CA ALA A 51 -5.78 12.00 -19.26
C ALA A 51 -5.52 12.26 -20.76
N ARG A 52 -4.30 12.00 -21.24
CA ARG A 52 -3.94 12.07 -22.67
C ARG A 52 -4.36 10.82 -23.46
N GLY A 53 -4.85 9.78 -22.79
CA GLY A 53 -5.17 8.49 -23.42
C GLY A 53 -3.93 7.62 -23.68
N GLU A 54 -2.80 7.92 -23.03
CA GLU A 54 -1.56 7.15 -23.09
C GLU A 54 -1.60 5.98 -22.10
N TRP A 55 -2.63 5.14 -22.21
CA TRP A 55 -2.79 3.93 -21.42
C TRP A 55 -3.31 2.81 -22.30
N VAL A 56 -2.99 1.57 -21.92
CA VAL A 56 -3.49 0.36 -22.57
C VAL A 56 -4.20 -0.49 -21.54
N ASP A 57 -5.26 -1.19 -21.96
CA ASP A 57 -5.86 -2.19 -21.09
C ASP A 57 -5.00 -3.47 -21.06
N TRP A 58 -5.27 -4.31 -20.07
CA TRP A 58 -4.49 -5.52 -19.84
C TRP A 58 -4.62 -6.54 -20.98
N ASP A 59 -5.76 -6.55 -21.68
CA ASP A 59 -6.03 -7.47 -22.77
C ASP A 59 -5.34 -7.02 -24.06
N ASP A 60 -5.30 -5.71 -24.31
CA ASP A 60 -4.55 -5.04 -25.37
C ASP A 60 -3.05 -5.32 -25.21
N LEU A 61 -2.51 -5.16 -24.00
CA LEU A 61 -1.11 -5.45 -23.72
C LEU A 61 -0.77 -6.93 -23.95
N LYS A 62 -1.63 -7.86 -23.53
CA LYS A 62 -1.43 -9.30 -23.80
C LYS A 62 -1.46 -9.61 -25.28
N ARG A 63 -2.39 -9.00 -26.03
CA ARG A 63 -2.49 -9.15 -27.48
C ARG A 63 -1.23 -8.65 -28.17
N GLU A 64 -0.68 -7.51 -27.76
CA GLU A 64 0.58 -6.97 -28.31
C GLU A 64 1.79 -7.85 -27.97
N LEU A 65 1.82 -8.42 -26.76
CA LEU A 65 2.91 -9.26 -26.28
C LEU A 65 2.79 -10.76 -26.66
N ASN A 66 1.73 -11.16 -27.38
CA ASN A 66 1.41 -12.56 -27.69
C ASN A 66 1.36 -13.47 -26.44
N LEU A 67 0.74 -12.98 -25.37
CA LEU A 67 0.56 -13.68 -24.09
C LEU A 67 -0.84 -14.25 -23.90
#